data_AF-Q8R2I7-F1
#
_entry.id   AF-Q8R2I7-F1
#
_cell.length_a   1.000
_cell.length_b   1.000
_cell.length_c   1.000
_cell.angle_alpha   90.00
_cell.angle_beta   90.00
_cell.angle_gamma   90.00
#
_symmetry.space_group_name_H-M   'P 1'
#
loop_
_entity.id
_entity.type
_entity.pdbx_description
1 polymer ?
#
loop_
_entity_poly.entity_id
_entity_poly.type
_entity_poly.pdbx_seq_one_letter_code
_entity_poly.pdbx_strand_id
1 'polypeptide(L)' 'MRTLCSLLLICCLLFSYTTPAVGDLKHLILKAQLARCYKFGGFCYNSMCPPHTKFIGNCHPDHLHCCINMKELEGST' A
#
# COMPACT_ATOMS: atom_id res chain seq x y z
N MET A 1 -18.99 -31.35 -27.14
CA MET A 1 -18.19 -30.11 -27.12
C MET A 1 -18.67 -29.07 -26.11
N ARG A 2 -19.98 -28.95 -25.80
CA ARG A 2 -20.51 -27.98 -24.82
C ARG A 2 -20.01 -28.16 -23.38
N THR A 3 -19.81 -29.40 -22.94
CA THR A 3 -19.40 -29.73 -21.55
C THR A 3 -17.99 -29.27 -21.21
N LEU A 4 -17.06 -29.30 -22.18
CA LEU A 4 -15.68 -28.84 -21.99
C LEU A 4 -15.62 -27.34 -21.70
N CYS A 5 -16.40 -26.52 -22.42
CA CYS A 5 -16.48 -25.09 -22.15
C CYS A 5 -17.05 -24.79 -20.76
N SER A 6 -18.10 -25.51 -20.34
CA SER A 6 -18.67 -25.34 -19.00
C SER A 6 -17.68 -25.68 -17.89
N LEU A 7 -16.91 -26.77 -18.06
CA LEU A 7 -15.87 -27.18 -17.12
C LEU A 7 -14.73 -26.16 -17.02
N LEU A 8 -14.30 -25.61 -18.15
CA LEU A 8 -13.31 -24.53 -18.20
C LEU A 8 -13.78 -23.29 -17.43
N LEU A 9 -15.03 -22.86 -17.63
CA LEU A 9 -15.61 -21.72 -16.90
C LEU A 9 -15.61 -21.94 -15.39
N ILE A 10 -16.00 -23.14 -14.94
CA ILE A 10 -16.01 -23.51 -13.53
C ILE A 10 -14.60 -23.53 -12.95
N CYS A 11 -13.62 -24.07 -13.67
CA CYS A 11 -12.21 -24.01 -13.26
C CYS A 11 -11.69 -22.57 -13.14
N CYS A 12 -12.00 -21.69 -14.10
CA CYS A 12 -11.60 -20.28 -14.04
C CYS A 12 -12.22 -19.56 -12.83
N LEU A 13 -13.48 -19.82 -12.52
CA LEU A 13 -14.16 -19.27 -11.35
C LEU A 13 -13.54 -19.79 -10.04
N LEU A 14 -13.24 -21.09 -9.94
CA LEU A 14 -12.55 -21.65 -8.77
C LEU A 14 -11.15 -21.08 -8.60
N PHE A 15 -10.38 -20.90 -9.68
CA PHE A 15 -9.05 -20.27 -9.62
C PHE A 15 -9.12 -18.80 -9.20
N SER A 16 -10.14 -18.08 -9.66
CA SER A 16 -10.38 -16.68 -9.28
C SER A 16 -10.86 -16.56 -7.82
N TYR A 17 -11.54 -17.58 -7.30
CA TYR A 17 -12.01 -17.62 -5.91
C TYR A 17 -10.91 -18.03 -4.93
N THR A 18 -10.02 -18.94 -5.34
CA THR A 18 -8.92 -19.43 -4.51
C THR A 18 -7.70 -18.52 -4.49
N THR A 19 -7.61 -17.57 -5.43
CA THR A 19 -6.60 -16.51 -5.35
C THR A 19 -7.12 -15.39 -4.45
N PRO A 20 -6.49 -15.13 -3.28
CA PRO A 20 -6.81 -13.96 -2.47
C PRO A 20 -6.22 -12.70 -3.14
N ALA A 21 -6.62 -12.41 -4.39
CA ALA A 21 -6.13 -11.29 -5.16
C ALA A 21 -6.35 -9.96 -4.42
N VAL A 22 -7.44 -9.86 -3.66
CA VAL A 22 -7.75 -8.68 -2.83
C VAL A 22 -6.79 -8.56 -1.64
N GLY A 23 -6.40 -9.68 -1.04
CA GLY A 23 -5.45 -9.69 0.09
C GLY A 23 -4.05 -9.29 -0.35
N ASP A 24 -3.59 -9.84 -1.47
CA ASP A 24 -2.28 -9.52 -2.04
C ASP A 24 -2.21 -8.07 -2.54
N LEU A 25 -3.27 -7.58 -3.19
CA LEU A 25 -3.35 -6.20 -3.64
C LEU A 25 -3.32 -5.21 -2.46
N LYS A 26 -4.05 -5.50 -1.38
CA LYS A 26 -3.96 -4.70 -0.14
C LYS A 26 -2.51 -4.65 0.34
N HIS A 27 -1.84 -5.80 0.39
CA HIS A 27 -0.47 -5.91 0.89
C HIS A 27 0.54 -5.18 -0.01
N LEU A 28 0.34 -5.20 -1.33
CA LEU A 28 1.12 -4.41 -2.28
C LEU A 28 0.89 -2.91 -2.09
N ILE A 29 -0.36 -2.46 -1.97
CA ILE A 29 -0.69 -1.05 -1.72
C ILE A 29 -0.08 -0.58 -0.40
N LEU A 30 -0.14 -1.41 0.64
CA LEU A 30 0.50 -1.21 1.94
C LEU A 30 2.01 -0.99 1.80
N LYS A 31 2.71 -1.90 1.13
CA LYS A 31 4.15 -1.77 0.87
C LYS A 31 4.48 -0.53 0.05
N ALA A 32 3.65 -0.18 -0.94
CA ALA A 32 3.86 0.98 -1.79
C ALA A 32 3.72 2.30 -1.01
N GLN A 33 2.75 2.42 -0.10
CA GLN A 33 2.58 3.59 0.78
C GLN A 33 3.80 3.76 1.71
N LEU A 34 4.21 2.67 2.36
CA LEU A 34 5.37 2.65 3.26
C LEU A 34 6.67 3.01 2.51
N ALA A 35 6.90 2.37 1.36
CA ALA A 35 8.06 2.64 0.52
C ALA A 35 8.08 4.09 0.02
N ARG A 36 6.92 4.66 -0.32
CA ARG A 36 6.82 6.07 -0.72
C ARG A 36 7.22 6.99 0.43
N CYS A 37 6.77 6.73 1.65
CA CYS A 37 7.14 7.52 2.81
C CYS A 37 8.67 7.59 2.98
N TYR A 38 9.32 6.44 3.03
CA TYR A 38 10.76 6.35 3.21
C TYR A 38 11.56 6.89 2.01
N LYS A 39 11.04 6.75 0.78
CA LYS A 39 11.70 7.29 -0.42
C LYS A 39 11.89 8.81 -0.37
N PHE A 40 10.98 9.53 0.28
CA PHE A 40 11.09 10.98 0.46
C PHE A 40 11.84 11.37 1.75
N GLY A 41 12.55 10.45 2.41
CA GLY A 41 13.18 10.76 3.72
C GLY A 41 12.18 10.87 4.87
N GLY A 42 10.94 10.46 4.66
CA GLY A 42 9.90 10.44 5.67
C GLY A 42 10.03 9.26 6.63
N PHE A 43 9.32 9.34 7.75
CA PHE A 43 9.18 8.28 8.73
C PHE A 43 7.72 8.16 9.20
N CYS A 44 7.34 6.96 9.63
CA CYS A 44 6.00 6.70 10.13
C CYS A 44 5.90 7.00 11.63
N TYR A 45 4.87 7.73 12.04
CA TYR A 45 4.61 8.12 13.42
C TYR A 45 3.18 7.77 13.83
N ASN A 46 2.96 7.27 15.05
CA ASN A 46 1.64 6.75 15.43
C ASN A 46 0.57 7.78 15.74
N SER A 47 0.98 9.03 15.90
CA SER A 47 0.14 10.14 16.31
C SER A 47 0.34 11.31 15.34
N MET A 48 0.00 12.52 15.76
CA MET A 48 0.33 13.73 15.02
C MET A 48 1.84 13.84 14.80
N CYS A 49 2.23 14.32 13.61
CA CYS A 49 3.63 14.53 13.27
C CYS A 49 4.30 15.45 14.31
N PRO A 50 5.52 15.12 14.77
CA PRO A 50 6.23 15.93 15.74
C PRO A 50 6.53 17.33 15.18
N PRO A 51 6.77 18.33 16.04
CA PRO A 51 7.18 19.66 15.60
C PRO A 51 8.41 19.61 14.69
N HIS A 52 8.52 20.57 13.76
CA HIS A 52 9.53 20.62 12.68
C HIS A 52 9.42 19.53 11.61
N THR A 53 8.32 18.78 11.61
CA THR A 53 8.00 17.83 10.55
C THR A 53 6.65 18.14 9.91
N LYS A 54 6.45 17.68 8.68
CA LYS A 54 5.22 17.91 7.91
C LYS A 54 4.56 16.58 7.58
N PHE A 55 3.24 16.51 7.72
CA PHE A 55 2.45 15.38 7.24
C PHE A 55 2.46 15.36 5.71
N ILE A 56 2.82 14.23 5.11
CA ILE A 56 2.81 14.04 3.65
C ILE A 56 1.92 12.88 3.19
N GLY A 57 1.38 12.10 4.12
CA GLY A 57 0.48 11.00 3.81
C GLY A 57 0.38 10.01 4.97
N ASN A 58 -0.24 8.87 4.73
CA ASN A 58 -0.41 7.83 5.74
C ASN A 58 0.60 6.71 5.53
N CYS A 59 1.16 6.24 6.63
CA CYS A 59 1.82 4.95 6.71
C CYS A 59 0.79 3.90 7.11
N HIS A 60 0.77 2.82 6.36
CA HIS A 60 -0.15 1.71 6.57
C HIS A 60 0.71 0.50 7.01
N PRO A 61 0.25 -0.40 7.90
CA PRO A 61 -1.15 -0.67 8.26
C PRO A 61 -1.77 0.19 9.37
N ASP A 62 -1.01 0.70 10.34
CA ASP A 62 -1.56 1.24 11.60
C ASP A 62 -2.12 2.67 11.58
N HIS A 63 -2.66 3.15 10.45
CA HIS A 63 -3.11 4.55 10.30
C HIS A 63 -2.04 5.59 10.72
N LEU A 64 -0.77 5.18 10.72
CA LEU A 64 0.35 6.01 11.11
C LEU A 64 0.45 7.19 10.14
N HIS A 65 0.99 8.31 10.61
CA HIS A 65 1.28 9.46 9.78
C HIS A 65 2.68 9.34 9.20
N CYS A 66 2.80 9.48 7.88
CA CYS A 66 4.07 9.71 7.24
C CYS A 66 4.46 11.17 7.43
N CYS A 67 5.52 11.38 8.20
CA CYS A 67 6.06 12.68 8.56
C CYS A 67 7.44 12.85 7.93
N ILE A 68 7.71 14.02 7.36
CA ILE A 68 9.03 14.36 6.81
C ILE A 68 9.61 15.57 7.56
N ASN A 69 10.91 15.56 7.82
CA ASN A 69 11.59 16.73 8.37
C ASN A 69 11.49 17.91 7.39
N MET A 70 11.11 19.08 7.87
CA MET A 70 10.99 20.27 7.02
C MET A 70 12.32 20.62 6.32
N LYS A 71 13.45 20.35 7.00
CA LYS A 71 14.80 20.55 6.44
C LYS A 71 15.08 19.67 5.22
N GLU A 72 14.52 18.47 5.16
CA GLU A 72 14.67 17.58 4.00
C GLU A 72 13.80 18.03 2.82
N LEU A 73 12.69 18.72 3.09
CA LEU A 73 11.85 19.28 2.03
C LEU A 73 12.55 20.41 1.26
N GLU A 74 13.41 21.17 1.94
CA GLU A 74 14.17 22.27 1.34
C GLU A 74 15.35 21.81 0.48
N GLY A 75 15.87 20.60 0.72
CA GLY A 75 16.98 20.03 -0.06
C GLY A 75 16.56 19.27 -1.33
N SER A 76 15.26 19.15 -1.60
CA SER A 76 14.74 18.36 -2.72
C SER A 76 14.29 19.19 -3.93
N THR A 77 14.61 20.48 -3.96
CA THR A 77 14.42 21.38 -5.13
C THR A 77 15.71 21.50 -5.91
#